data_AF-B1FD80-F1
#
_entry.id   AF-B1FD80-F1
#
_cell.length_a   1.000
_cell.length_b   1.000
_cell.length_c   1.000
_cell.angle_alpha   90.00
_cell.angle_beta   90.00
_cell.angle_gamma   90.00
#
_symmetry.space_group_name_H-M   'P 1'
#
loop_
_entity.id
_entity.type
_entity.pdbx_description
1 polymer ?
#
loop_
_entity_poly.entity_id
_entity_poly.type
_entity_poly.pdbx_seq_one_letter_code
_entity_poly.pdbx_strand_id
1 'polypeptide(L)' 'MTVIADAQASPNDRAYALYRSINCYAPGGSNECGGKDVPKNVRKRWFDTLKTAYPGTPWARKLRYYW' A
#
# COMPACT_ATOMS: atom_id res chain seq x y z
N MET A 1 -2.10 8.11 12.76
CA MET A 1 -1.46 6.78 12.92
C MET A 1 -1.15 6.22 11.54
N THR A 2 0.10 6.33 11.09
CA THR A 2 0.52 5.84 9.77
C THR A 2 1.19 4.49 9.98
N VAL A 3 0.43 3.40 9.85
CA VAL A 3 0.90 2.01 10.08
C VAL A 3 2.12 1.63 9.20
N ILE A 4 2.38 2.40 8.13
CA ILE A 4 3.56 2.26 7.27
C ILE A 4 4.88 2.54 8.02
N ALA A 5 4.85 3.31 9.12
CA ALA A 5 6.02 3.64 9.93
C ALA A 5 6.25 2.68 11.11
N ASP A 6 5.37 1.69 11.31
CA ASP A 6 5.47 0.78 12.44
C ASP A 6 6.53 -0.31 12.19
N ALA A 7 7.73 -0.08 12.71
CA ALA A 7 8.87 -0.95 12.49
C ALA A 7 8.73 -2.32 13.20
N GLN A 8 7.73 -2.52 14.07
CA GLN A 8 7.51 -3.80 14.77
C GLN A 8 6.60 -4.76 13.99
N ALA A 9 5.95 -4.30 12.92
CA ALA A 9 5.04 -5.14 12.14
C ALA A 9 5.81 -6.20 11.33
N SER A 10 5.26 -7.43 11.29
CA SER A 10 5.82 -8.53 10.51
C SER A 10 5.91 -8.14 9.02
N PRO A 11 6.79 -8.76 8.22
CA PRO A 11 6.88 -8.49 6.78
C PRO A 11 5.53 -8.60 6.05
N ASN A 12 4.67 -9.52 6.50
CA ASN A 12 3.32 -9.68 5.97
C ASN A 12 2.39 -8.53 6.36
N ASP A 13 2.47 -8.03 7.59
CA ASP A 13 1.65 -6.91 8.06
C ASP A 13 2.05 -5.60 7.38
N ARG A 14 3.35 -5.39 7.16
CA ARG A 14 3.86 -4.25 6.38
C ARG A 14 3.41 -4.32 4.93
N ALA A 15 3.48 -5.49 4.31
CA ALA A 15 2.98 -5.72 2.96
C ALA A 15 1.46 -5.48 2.87
N TYR A 16 0.71 -5.92 3.88
CA TYR A 16 -0.73 -5.66 3.98
C TYR A 16 -1.04 -4.17 4.12
N ALA A 17 -0.28 -3.44 4.95
CA ALA A 17 -0.44 -2.01 5.11
C ALA A 17 -0.20 -1.26 3.80
N LEU A 18 0.88 -1.56 3.07
CA LEU A 18 1.15 -0.99 1.73
C LEU A 18 0.02 -1.31 0.74
N TYR A 19 -0.42 -2.57 0.71
CA TYR A 19 -1.54 -3.01 -0.12
C TYR A 19 -2.82 -2.22 0.18
N ARG A 20 -3.17 -2.07 1.46
CA ARG A 20 -4.34 -1.30 1.91
C ARG A 20 -4.20 0.18 1.55
N SER A 21 -3.03 0.78 1.77
CA SER A 21 -2.77 2.18 1.43
C SER A 21 -2.93 2.44 -0.06
N ILE A 22 -2.39 1.58 -0.93
CA ILE A 22 -2.59 1.71 -2.38
C ILE A 22 -4.08 1.53 -2.70
N ASN A 23 -4.73 0.52 -2.13
CA ASN A 23 -6.15 0.27 -2.42
C ASN A 23 -7.11 1.35 -1.99
N CYS A 24 -6.74 2.10 -0.96
CA CYS A 24 -7.58 3.17 -0.46
C CYS A 24 -7.78 4.32 -1.43
N TYR A 25 -6.82 4.54 -2.34
CA TYR A 25 -6.88 5.61 -3.35
C TYR A 25 -7.44 5.12 -4.70
N ALA A 26 -8.09 3.95 -4.72
CA ALA A 26 -8.64 3.35 -5.94
C ALA A 26 -9.75 4.20 -6.55
N PRO A 27 -9.86 4.23 -7.89
CA PRO A 27 -11.05 4.77 -8.54
C PRO A 27 -12.24 3.84 -8.22
N GLY A 28 -12.91 4.11 -7.10
CA GLY A 28 -13.95 3.25 -6.53
C GLY A 28 -14.82 3.90 -5.44
N GLY A 29 -14.54 5.14 -5.05
CA GLY A 29 -15.55 6.03 -4.49
C GLY A 29 -15.53 6.34 -2.99
N SER A 30 -14.64 5.74 -2.19
CA SER A 30 -14.56 6.08 -0.76
C SER A 30 -13.10 6.12 -0.30
N ASN A 31 -12.47 7.31 -0.35
CA ASN A 31 -11.15 7.57 0.23
C ASN A 31 -11.24 7.58 1.79
N GLU A 32 -11.71 6.47 2.38
CA GLU A 32 -11.88 6.34 3.84
C GLU A 32 -10.56 6.27 4.59
N CYS A 33 -9.41 6.29 3.90
CA CYS A 33 -8.11 6.47 4.53
C CYS A 33 -7.86 7.89 5.07
N GLY A 34 -8.86 8.78 4.97
CA GLY A 34 -8.98 9.92 5.87
C GLY A 34 -7.99 11.05 5.59
N GLY A 35 -7.74 11.40 4.32
CA GLY A 35 -6.82 12.49 4.02
C GLY A 35 -6.83 13.02 2.59
N LYS A 36 -5.98 14.03 2.37
CA LYS A 36 -5.67 14.61 1.05
C LYS A 36 -5.22 13.53 0.08
N ASP A 37 -5.57 13.72 -1.19
CA ASP A 37 -5.09 12.90 -2.28
C ASP A 37 -3.58 12.72 -2.23
N VAL A 38 -3.15 11.47 -2.28
CA VAL A 38 -1.74 11.12 -2.31
C VAL A 38 -1.30 11.19 -3.78
N PRO A 39 -0.24 11.95 -4.10
CA PRO A 39 0.20 12.07 -5.48
C PRO A 39 0.66 10.72 -6.04
N LYS A 40 0.47 10.53 -7.35
CA LYS A 40 0.70 9.25 -8.04
C LYS A 40 2.12 8.71 -7.86
N ASN A 41 3.12 9.60 -7.70
CA ASN A 41 4.50 9.22 -7.41
C ASN A 41 4.65 8.47 -6.07
N VAL A 42 3.93 8.88 -5.03
CA VAL A 42 3.95 8.23 -3.72
C VAL A 42 3.27 6.86 -3.80
N ARG A 43 2.14 6.78 -4.51
CA ARG A 43 1.45 5.50 -4.77
C ARG A 43 2.32 4.52 -5.55
N LYS A 44 3.03 5.00 -6.57
CA LYS A 44 4.04 4.22 -7.30
C LYS A 44 5.14 3.72 -6.38
N ARG A 45 5.67 4.57 -5.51
CA ARG A 45 6.73 4.18 -4.55
C ARG A 45 6.26 3.06 -3.62
N TRP A 46 5.02 3.12 -3.13
CA TRP A 46 4.46 2.05 -2.32
C TRP A 46 4.32 0.74 -3.10
N PHE A 47 3.85 0.81 -4.35
CA PHE A 47 3.73 -0.35 -5.23
C PHE A 47 5.09 -1.01 -5.47
N ASP A 48 6.09 -0.21 -5.84
CA ASP A 48 7.46 -0.68 -6.06
C ASP A 48 8.04 -1.29 -4.79
N THR A 49 7.83 -0.66 -3.63
CA THR A 49 8.26 -1.18 -2.32
C THR A 49 7.60 -2.52 -2.02
N LEU A 50 6.29 -2.66 -2.26
CA LEU A 50 5.57 -3.92 -2.05
C LEU A 50 6.13 -5.04 -2.93
N LYS A 51 6.41 -4.75 -4.20
CA LYS A 51 6.92 -5.73 -5.16
C LYS A 51 8.37 -6.12 -4.89
N THR A 52 9.21 -5.18 -4.47
CA THR A 52 10.65 -5.40 -4.27
C THR A 52 10.98 -5.95 -2.89
N ALA A 53 10.41 -5.36 -1.83
CA ALA A 53 10.70 -5.79 -0.46
C ALA A 53 9.87 -6.99 -0.02
N TYR A 54 8.68 -7.19 -0.61
CA TYR A 54 7.73 -8.23 -0.17
C TYR A 54 7.20 -9.14 -1.31
N PRO A 55 8.04 -9.60 -2.27
CA PRO A 55 7.58 -10.36 -3.44
C PRO A 55 6.89 -11.68 -3.09
N GLY A 56 7.30 -12.32 -1.99
CA GLY A 56 6.74 -13.60 -1.54
C GLY A 56 5.34 -13.50 -0.90
N THR A 57 4.89 -12.28 -0.56
CA THR A 57 3.63 -12.08 0.16
C THR A 57 2.42 -12.22 -0.76
N PRO A 58 1.28 -12.70 -0.25
CA PRO A 58 0.04 -12.76 -1.03
C PRO A 58 -0.41 -11.37 -1.50
N TRP A 59 -0.08 -10.32 -0.75
CA TRP A 59 -0.41 -8.93 -1.06
C TRP A 59 0.32 -8.41 -2.30
N ALA A 60 1.62 -8.69 -2.41
CA ALA A 60 2.39 -8.36 -3.61
C ALA A 60 1.87 -9.10 -4.86
N ARG A 61 1.37 -10.33 -4.71
CA ARG A 61 0.75 -11.07 -5.82
C ARG A 61 -0.64 -10.54 -6.19
N LYS A 62 -1.43 -10.16 -5.19
CA LYS A 62 -2.81 -9.66 -5.35
C LYS A 62 -2.85 -8.28 -5.99
N LEU A 63 -1.89 -7.41 -5.66
CA LEU A 63 -1.78 -6.08 -6.26
C LEU A 63 -1.10 -6.14 -7.63
N ARG A 64 -1.90 -6.07 -8.70
CA ARG A 64 -1.38 -6.05 -10.09
C ARG A 64 -1.19 -4.64 -10.63
N TYR A 65 -2.05 -3.72 -10.21
CA TYR A 65 -2.07 -2.35 -10.69
C TYR A 65 -2.08 -1.38 -9.51
N TYR A 66 -1.59 -0.17 -9.77
CA TYR A 66 -1.77 0.99 -8.90
C TYR A 66 -2.40 2.10 -9.75
N TRP A 67 -3.13 2.99 -9.09
CA TRP A 67 -3.86 4.11 -9.66
C TRP A 67 -3.23 5.40 -9.20
#